data_AF-A0AA41YR85-F1
#
_entry.id   AF-A0AA41YR85-F1
#
_cell.length_a   1.000
_cell.length_b   1.000
_cell.length_c   1.000
_cell.angle_alpha   90.00
_cell.angle_beta   90.00
_cell.angle_gamma   90.00
#
_symmetry.space_group_name_H-M   'P 1'
#
loop_
_entity.id
_entity.type
_entity.pdbx_description
1 polymer ?
#
loop_
_entity_poly.entity_id
_entity_poly.type
_entity_poly.pdbx_seq_one_letter_code
_entity_poly.pdbx_strand_id
1 'polypeptide(L)' 'MIDNSILKEVGTALYGKQWQTDLAKSLKVSDRRLRRWHANEFEIPPGVIKDLLTVAQDRRAECSAAVALVRKHIEDNK' A
#
# COMPACT_ATOMS: atom_id res chain seq x y z
N MET A 1 0.30 -12.40 -17.37
CA MET A 1 -0.90 -12.15 -16.55
C MET A 1 -0.39 -11.64 -15.21
N ILE A 2 -0.73 -10.42 -14.78
CA ILE A 2 -0.35 -9.95 -13.45
C ILE A 2 -1.20 -10.75 -12.46
N ASP A 3 -0.56 -11.49 -11.56
CA ASP A 3 -1.27 -12.23 -10.52
C ASP A 3 -1.90 -11.22 -9.55
N ASN A 4 -3.18 -11.38 -9.24
CA ASN A 4 -3.89 -10.54 -8.28
C ASN A 4 -3.36 -10.73 -6.84
N SER A 5 -2.40 -11.65 -6.62
CA SER A 5 -1.55 -11.71 -5.44
C SER A 5 -0.85 -10.37 -5.15
N ILE A 6 -0.56 -9.56 -6.17
CA ILE A 6 0.15 -8.28 -6.02
C ILE A 6 -0.55 -7.33 -5.05
N LEU A 7 -1.89 -7.29 -5.04
CA LEU A 7 -2.66 -6.46 -4.10
C LEU A 7 -2.45 -6.90 -2.66
N LYS A 8 -2.40 -8.22 -2.43
CA LYS A 8 -2.20 -8.79 -1.10
C LYS A 8 -0.77 -8.58 -0.63
N GLU A 9 0.22 -8.83 -1.47
CA GLU A 9 1.64 -8.69 -1.12
C GLU A 9 1.98 -7.22 -0.82
N VAL A 10 1.64 -6.31 -1.74
CA VAL A 10 1.88 -4.88 -1.56
C VAL A 10 1.05 -4.35 -0.41
N GLY A 11 -0.25 -4.66 -0.35
CA GLY A 11 -1.11 -4.22 0.73
C GLY A 11 -0.60 -4.65 2.10
N THR A 12 -0.21 -5.92 2.26
CA THR A 12 0.31 -6.44 3.52
C THR A 12 1.63 -5.76 3.89
N ALA A 13 2.52 -5.51 2.93
CA ALA A 13 3.77 -4.81 3.18
C ALA A 13 3.55 -3.35 3.63
N LEU A 14 2.55 -2.66 3.06
CA LEU A 14 2.28 -1.25 3.34
C LEU A 14 1.45 -1.01 4.61
N TYR A 15 0.50 -1.89 4.92
CA TYR A 15 -0.52 -1.66 5.96
C TYR A 15 -0.69 -2.83 6.94
N GLY A 16 -0.05 -3.97 6.70
CA GLY A 16 -0.14 -5.14 7.58
C GLY A 16 -1.52 -5.83 7.54
N LYS A 17 -2.02 -6.23 8.72
CA LYS A 17 -3.20 -7.11 8.85
C LYS A 17 -4.48 -6.50 8.26
N GLN A 18 -4.63 -5.18 8.28
CA GLN A 18 -5.83 -4.47 7.80
C GLN A 18 -5.67 -3.91 6.37
N TRP A 19 -4.79 -4.52 5.57
CA TRP A 19 -4.41 -3.98 4.26
C TRP A 19 -5.57 -3.73 3.30
N GLN A 20 -6.63 -4.54 3.32
CA GLN A 20 -7.72 -4.37 2.37
C GLN A 20 -8.42 -3.02 2.53
N THR A 21 -8.75 -2.65 3.77
CA THR A 21 -9.47 -1.41 4.05
C THR A 21 -8.59 -0.19 3.81
N ASP A 22 -7.32 -0.24 4.22
CA ASP A 22 -6.42 0.91 4.08
C ASP A 22 -5.92 1.09 2.65
N LEU A 23 -5.62 0.00 1.95
CA LEU A 23 -5.27 0.07 0.53
C LEU A 23 -6.45 0.57 -0.32
N ALA A 24 -7.68 0.14 -0.02
CA ALA A 24 -8.87 0.64 -0.73
C ALA A 24 -9.03 2.16 -0.57
N LYS A 25 -8.81 2.69 0.64
CA LYS A 25 -8.84 4.14 0.91
C LYS A 25 -7.76 4.87 0.11
N SER A 26 -6.51 4.37 0.14
CA SER A 26 -5.40 5.01 -0.59
C SER A 26 -5.57 4.96 -2.10
N LEU A 27 -6.12 3.88 -2.64
CA LEU A 27 -6.47 3.75 -4.06
C LEU A 27 -7.78 4.46 -4.44
N LYS A 28 -8.50 5.07 -3.47
CA LYS A 28 -9.80 5.73 -3.67
C LYS A 28 -10.86 4.83 -4.34
N VAL A 29 -10.84 3.55 -3.98
CA VAL A 29 -11.82 2.55 -4.44
C VAL A 29 -12.65 2.03 -3.27
N SER A 30 -13.78 1.42 -3.56
CA SER A 30 -14.52 0.73 -2.51
C SER A 30 -13.80 -0.55 -2.09
N ASP A 31 -13.84 -0.83 -0.79
CA ASP A 31 -13.33 -2.04 -0.16
C ASP A 31 -13.93 -3.32 -0.81
N ARG A 32 -15.20 -3.27 -1.23
CA ARG A 32 -15.84 -4.31 -2.04
C ARG A 32 -15.13 -4.53 -3.38
N ARG A 33 -14.77 -3.46 -4.10
CA ARG A 33 -14.11 -3.55 -5.41
C ARG A 33 -12.71 -4.14 -5.27
N LEU A 34 -11.96 -3.71 -4.25
CA LEU A 34 -10.64 -4.27 -3.93
C LEU A 34 -10.71 -5.77 -3.64
N ARG A 35 -11.69 -6.21 -2.83
CA ARG A 35 -11.89 -7.65 -2.54
C ARG A 35 -12.20 -8.47 -3.79
N ARG A 36 -13.03 -7.94 -4.69
CA ARG A 36 -13.39 -8.64 -5.93
C ARG A 36 -12.19 -8.85 -6.85
N TRP A 37 -11.32 -7.84 -6.97
CA TRP A 37 -10.06 -7.97 -7.68
C TRP A 37 -9.15 -9.00 -7.02
N HIS A 38 -9.01 -8.95 -5.70
CA HIS A 38 -8.21 -9.93 -4.98
C HIS A 38 -8.73 -11.36 -5.13
N ALA A 39 -10.06 -11.54 -5.21
CA ALA A 39 -10.71 -12.84 -5.41
C ALA A 39 -10.69 -13.35 -6.87
N ASN A 40 -10.01 -12.64 -7.79
CA ASN A 40 -10.02 -12.95 -9.23
C ASN A 40 -11.42 -12.90 -9.89
N GLU A 41 -12.40 -12.23 -9.27
CA GLU A 41 -13.73 -12.08 -9.88
C GLU A 41 -13.71 -11.11 -11.08
N PHE A 42 -12.79 -10.14 -11.08
CA PHE A 42 -12.58 -9.16 -12.14
C PHE A 42 -11.10 -8.85 -12.31
N GLU A 43 -10.70 -8.49 -13.53
CA GLU A 43 -9.36 -7.99 -13.81
C GLU A 43 -9.11 -6.65 -13.11
N ILE A 44 -7.87 -6.44 -12.64
CA ILE A 44 -7.43 -5.16 -12.11
C ILE A 44 -7.23 -4.18 -13.27
N PRO A 45 -7.90 -3.02 -13.28
CA PRO A 45 -7.65 -2.02 -14.31
C PRO A 45 -6.19 -1.56 -14.30
N PRO A 46 -5.54 -1.37 -15.47
CA PRO A 46 -4.14 -0.91 -15.53
C PRO A 46 -3.87 0.41 -14.79
N GLY A 47 -4.88 1.29 -14.71
CA GLY A 47 -4.79 2.53 -13.92
C GLY A 47 -4.58 2.26 -12.42
N VAL A 48 -5.22 1.23 -11.87
CA VAL A 48 -5.09 0.86 -10.45
C VAL A 48 -3.69 0.34 -10.13
N ILE A 49 -3.04 -0.35 -11.07
CA ILE A 49 -1.65 -0.78 -10.88
C ILE A 49 -0.69 0.42 -10.87
N LYS A 50 -0.96 1.46 -11.69
CA LYS A 50 -0.21 2.72 -11.62
C LYS A 50 -0.44 3.43 -10.30
N ASP A 51 -1.69 3.51 -9.84
CA ASP A 51 -2.03 4.11 -8.55
C ASP A 51 -1.38 3.35 -7.39
N LEU A 52 -1.32 2.01 -7.46
CA LEU A 52 -0.65 1.16 -6.48
C LEU A 52 0.85 1.48 -6.36
N LEU A 53 1.52 1.74 -7.50
CA LEU A 53 2.92 2.17 -7.50
C LEU A 53 3.07 3.53 -6.80
N THR A 54 2.21 4.50 -7.11
CA THR A 54 2.22 5.81 -6.46
C THR A 54 2.02 5.69 -4.95
N VAL A 55 1.00 4.93 -4.51
CA VAL A 55 0.75 4.67 -3.09
C VAL A 55 1.94 4.02 -2.40
N ALA A 56 2.60 3.06 -3.04
CA ALA A 56 3.78 2.41 -2.48
C ALA A 56 4.97 3.37 -2.36
N GLN A 57 5.17 4.26 -3.33
CA GLN A 57 6.21 5.28 -3.29
C GLN A 57 5.97 6.31 -2.18
N ASP A 58 4.72 6.77 -2.02
CA ASP A 58 4.33 7.70 -0.98
C ASP A 58 4.57 7.11 0.42
N ARG A 59 4.12 5.86 0.64
CA ARG A 59 4.37 5.14 1.90
C ARG A 59 5.85 4.94 2.18
N ARG A 60 6.66 4.63 1.15
CA ARG A 60 8.11 4.51 1.31
C ARG A 60 8.73 5.83 1.76
N ALA A 61 8.29 6.95 1.20
CA ALA A 61 8.77 8.28 1.59
C ALA A 61 8.41 8.61 3.05
N GLU A 62 7.17 8.33 3.46
CA GLU A 62 6.71 8.51 4.84
C GLU A 62 7.52 7.67 5.84
N CYS A 63 7.73 6.37 5.55
CA CYS A 63 8.57 5.51 6.37
C CYS A 63 10.01 6.01 6.47
N SER A 64 10.56 6.49 5.35
CA SER A 64 11.93 7.04 5.32
C SER A 64 12.05 8.31 6.18
N ALA A 65 11.05 9.19 6.13
CA ALA A 65 10.98 10.37 6.97
C ALA A 65 10.86 10.00 8.46
N ALA A 66 10.02 9.02 8.81
CA ALA A 66 9.90 8.54 10.19
C ALA A 66 11.23 7.98 10.73
N VAL A 67 11.96 7.20 9.92
CA VAL A 67 13.29 6.69 10.28
C VAL A 67 14.28 7.85 10.53
N ALA A 68 14.25 8.89 9.70
CA ALA A 68 15.12 10.06 9.89
C ALA A 68 14.82 10.80 11.20
N LEU A 69 13.54 10.96 11.57
CA LEU A 69 13.13 11.56 12.84
C LEU A 69 13.63 10.75 14.04
N VAL A 70 13.50 9.41 14.00
CA VAL A 70 14.00 8.54 15.06
C VAL A 70 15.52 8.64 15.21
N ARG A 71 16.25 8.67 14.09
CA ARG A 71 17.72 8.84 14.10
C ARG A 71 18.13 10.16 14.73
N LYS A 72 17.50 11.26 14.31
CA LYS A 72 17.74 12.58 14.89
C LYS A 72 17.49 12.59 16.40
N HIS A 73 16.39 11.98 16.85
CA HIS A 73 16.11 11.88 18.28
C HIS A 73 17.19 11.09 19.03
N ILE A 74 17.77 10.03 18.46
CA ILE A 74 18.88 9.29 19.07
C ILE A 74 20.15 10.16 19.15
N GLU A 75 20.42 11.00 18.16
CA GLU A 75 21.57 11.91 18.13
C GLU A 75 21.43 13.05 19.14
N ASP A 76 20.23 13.64 19.25
CA ASP A 76 19.93 14.75 20.18
C ASP A 76 19.91 14.32 21.66
N ASN A 77 19.73 13.03 21.96
CA ASN A 77 19.69 12.46 23.32
C ASN A 77 20.96 11.69 23.72
N LYS A 78 22.03 11.83 22.94
CA LYS A 78 23.39 11.34 23.26
C LYS A 78 24.22 12.43 23.91
#